data_AF-A0AAU6D9J9-F1
#
_entry.id   AF-A0AAU6D9J9-F1
#
_cell.length_a   1.000
_cell.length_b   1.000
_cell.length_c   1.000
_cell.angle_alpha   90.00
_cell.angle_beta   90.00
_cell.angle_gamma   90.00
#
_symmetry.space_group_name_H-M   'P 1'
#
loop_
_entity.id
_entity.type
_entity.pdbx_description
1 polymer ?
#
loop_
_entity_poly.entity_id
_entity_poly.type
_entity_poly.pdbx_seq_one_letter_code
_entity_poly.pdbx_strand_id
1 'polypeptide(L)' 'MKVAAFGVSSEALRAVVTTVEQAQRAGHLDPAADAEVLGGLILTTHRGLEALAKAGVDAKTRNRIADAAIDSIALPVS' A
#
# COMPACT_ATOMS: atom_id res chain seq x y z
N MET A 1 5.42 4.13 -23.57
CA MET A 1 5.96 4.07 -22.20
C MET A 1 5.87 2.62 -21.73
N LYS A 2 6.98 1.89 -21.70
CA LYS A 2 7.00 0.49 -21.26
C LYS A 2 7.23 0.54 -19.75
N VAL A 3 6.18 0.33 -18.96
CA VAL A 3 6.33 0.16 -17.51
C VAL A 3 7.16 -1.10 -17.36
N ALA A 4 8.43 -0.95 -16.97
CA ALA A 4 9.22 -2.09 -16.53
C ALA A 4 8.44 -2.68 -15.36
N ALA A 5 7.94 -3.90 -15.54
CA ALA A 5 7.33 -4.66 -14.46
C ALA A 5 8.40 -4.84 -13.38
N PHE A 6 8.46 -3.92 -12.43
CA PHE A 6 9.08 -4.16 -11.14
C PHE A 6 8.44 -5.45 -10.64
N GLY A 7 9.25 -6.50 -10.45
CA GLY A 7 8.78 -7.85 -10.15
C GLY A 7 7.86 -7.88 -8.92
N VAL A 8 6.57 -7.70 -9.14
CA VAL A 8 5.53 -8.00 -8.17
C VAL A 8 5.30 -9.49 -8.31
N SER A 9 5.85 -10.29 -7.37
CA SER A 9 5.47 -11.69 -7.28
C SER A 9 4.01 -11.78 -6.87
N SER A 10 3.28 -12.76 -7.42
CA SER A 10 1.90 -13.06 -7.02
C SER A 10 1.80 -13.35 -5.52
N GLU A 11 2.86 -13.87 -4.92
CA GLU A 11 2.97 -14.11 -3.48
C GLU A 11 3.02 -12.81 -2.67
N ALA A 12 3.81 -11.82 -3.09
CA ALA A 12 3.88 -10.53 -2.40
C ALA A 12 2.52 -9.83 -2.44
N LEU A 13 1.84 -9.83 -3.59
CA LEU A 13 0.49 -9.28 -3.70
C LEU A 13 -0.47 -10.00 -2.76
N ARG A 14 -0.47 -11.34 -2.75
CA ARG A 14 -1.35 -12.15 -1.91
C ARG A 14 -1.14 -11.91 -0.41
N ALA A 15 0.10 -11.72 0.02
CA ALA A 15 0.40 -11.38 1.41
C ALA A 15 -0.24 -10.03 1.79
N VAL A 16 -0.13 -9.01 0.94
CA VAL A 16 -0.75 -7.70 1.20
C VAL A 16 -2.28 -7.79 1.19
N VAL A 17 -2.87 -8.51 0.23
CA VAL A 17 -4.34 -8.73 0.20
C VAL A 17 -4.82 -9.37 1.50
N THR A 18 -4.10 -10.37 2.00
CA THR A 18 -4.44 -11.02 3.29
C THR A 18 -4.43 -10.02 4.45
N THR A 19 -3.45 -9.10 4.49
CA THR A 19 -3.40 -8.04 5.49
C THR A 19 -4.56 -7.04 5.36
N VAL A 20 -4.93 -6.68 4.12
CA VAL A 20 -6.11 -5.82 3.87
C VAL A 20 -7.38 -6.47 4.41
N GLU A 21 -7.61 -7.74 4.12
CA GLU A 21 -8.77 -8.46 4.65
C GLU A 21 -8.77 -8.55 6.19
N GLN A 22 -7.59 -8.70 6.82
CA GLN A 22 -7.48 -8.66 8.27
C GLN A 22 -7.86 -7.28 8.83
N ALA A 23 -7.41 -6.20 8.19
CA ALA A 23 -7.75 -4.85 8.57
C ALA A 23 -9.25 -4.53 8.36
N GLN A 24 -9.87 -5.06 7.29
CA GLN A 24 -11.31 -5.00 7.06
C GLN A 24 -12.08 -5.74 8.18
N ARG A 25 -11.67 -6.97 8.52
CA ARG A 25 -12.28 -7.74 9.63
C ARG A 25 -12.14 -7.04 10.98
N ALA A 26 -11.08 -6.26 11.18
CA ALA A 26 -10.85 -5.47 12.38
C ALA A 26 -11.59 -4.11 12.37
N GLY A 27 -12.27 -3.75 11.28
CA GLY A 27 -12.99 -2.47 11.16
C GLY A 27 -12.09 -1.26 10.90
N HIS A 28 -10.86 -1.46 10.46
CA HIS A 28 -9.94 -0.37 10.11
C HIS A 28 -10.13 0.14 8.68
N LEU A 29 -10.64 -0.72 7.79
CA LEU A 29 -10.91 -0.43 6.38
C LEU A 29 -12.37 -0.75 6.05
N ASP A 30 -12.91 -0.13 4.99
CA ASP A 30 -14.25 -0.45 4.47
C ASP A 30 -14.33 -1.94 4.11
N PRO A 31 -15.21 -2.73 4.76
CA PRO A 31 -15.36 -4.17 4.48
C PRO A 31 -15.89 -4.48 3.08
N ALA A 32 -16.47 -3.51 2.36
CA ALA A 32 -16.96 -3.68 0.99
C ALA A 32 -15.92 -3.28 -0.08
N ALA A 33 -14.79 -2.69 0.30
CA ALA A 33 -13.75 -2.33 -0.64
C ALA A 33 -13.06 -3.56 -1.24
N ASP A 34 -12.66 -3.46 -2.51
CA ASP A 34 -11.95 -4.52 -3.21
C ASP A 34 -10.54 -4.72 -2.63
N ALA A 35 -10.35 -5.83 -1.93
CA ALA A 35 -9.10 -6.15 -1.24
C ALA A 35 -7.93 -6.38 -2.20
N GLU A 36 -8.17 -6.88 -3.41
CA GLU A 36 -7.12 -7.07 -4.42
C GLU A 36 -6.62 -5.72 -4.93
N VAL A 37 -7.53 -4.80 -5.21
CA VAL A 37 -7.20 -3.44 -5.64
C VAL A 37 -6.45 -2.69 -4.54
N LEU A 38 -6.94 -2.73 -3.30
CA LEU A 38 -6.27 -2.10 -2.16
C LEU A 38 -4.88 -2.73 -1.89
N GLY A 39 -4.77 -4.05 -1.99
CA GLY A 39 -3.48 -4.74 -1.86
C GLY A 39 -2.49 -4.32 -2.94
N GLY A 40 -2.96 -4.18 -4.19
CA GLY A 40 -2.16 -3.66 -5.29
C GLY A 40 -1.71 -2.21 -5.09
N LEU A 41 -2.59 -1.35 -4.58
CA LEU A 41 -2.28 0.04 -4.24
C LEU A 41 -1.18 0.13 -3.17
N ILE A 42 -1.32 -0.62 -2.07
CA ILE A 42 -0.35 -0.66 -0.98
C ILE A 42 1.00 -1.16 -1.49
N LEU A 43 1.02 -2.26 -2.25
CA LEU A 43 2.26 -2.83 -2.76
C LEU A 43 2.96 -1.87 -3.74
N THR A 44 2.20 -1.21 -4.62
CA THR A 44 2.75 -0.21 -5.54
C THR A 44 3.34 0.98 -4.79
N THR A 45 2.63 1.48 -3.79
CA THR A 45 3.10 2.57 -2.93
C THR A 45 4.40 2.18 -2.21
N HIS A 46 4.45 0.98 -1.64
CA HIS A 46 5.63 0.45 -0.97
C HIS A 46 6.85 0.41 -1.91
N ARG A 47 6.70 -0.10 -3.14
CA ARG A 47 7.79 -0.12 -4.13
C ARG A 47 8.18 1.28 -4.61
N GLY A 48 7.23 2.21 -4.69
CA GLY A 48 7.51 3.62 -4.91
C GLY A 48 8.38 4.21 -3.79
N LEU A 49 8.07 3.93 -2.54
CA LEU A 49 8.85 4.38 -1.38
C LEU A 49 10.28 3.80 -1.36
N GLU A 50 10.45 2.54 -1.76
CA GLU A 50 11.80 1.94 -1.96
C GLU A 50 12.59 2.64 -3.07
N ALA A 51 11.93 2.96 -4.19
CA ALA A 51 12.56 3.67 -5.30
C ALA A 51 12.98 5.09 -4.89
N LEU A 52 12.11 5.82 -4.17
CA LEU A 52 12.43 7.14 -3.62
C LEU A 52 13.59 7.08 -2.62
N ALA A 53 13.67 6.02 -1.82
CA ALA A 53 14.79 5.80 -0.92
C ALA A 53 16.12 5.71 -1.68
N LYS A 54 16.14 4.91 -2.75
CA LYS A 54 17.31 4.74 -3.63
C LYS A 54 17.69 6.04 -4.35
N ALA A 55 16.71 6.91 -4.60
CA ALA A 55 16.92 8.23 -5.17
C ALA A 55 17.38 9.31 -4.15
N GLY A 56 17.55 8.95 -2.88
CA GLY A 56 18.03 9.87 -1.84
C GLY A 56 16.94 10.74 -1.19
N VAL A 57 15.66 10.44 -1.42
CA VAL A 57 14.57 11.15 -0.73
C VAL A 57 14.59 10.80 0.75
N ASP A 58 14.55 11.84 1.59
CA ASP A 58 14.68 11.71 3.03
C ASP A 58 13.52 10.89 3.65
N ALA A 59 13.80 10.28 4.81
CA ALA A 59 12.83 9.42 5.48
C ALA A 59 11.59 10.17 5.95
N LYS A 60 11.71 11.45 6.35
CA LYS A 60 10.56 12.25 6.81
C LYS A 60 9.58 12.50 5.65
N THR A 61 10.08 12.79 4.47
CA THR A 61 9.25 12.93 3.27
C THR A 61 8.59 11.61 2.88
N ARG A 62 9.33 10.50 2.89
CA ARG A 62 8.76 9.17 2.60
C ARG A 62 7.71 8.72 3.62
N ASN A 63 7.92 8.98 4.91
CA ASN A 63 6.95 8.66 5.95
C ASN A 63 5.65 9.43 5.74
N ARG A 64 5.71 10.74 5.43
CA ARG A 64 4.50 11.51 5.11
C ARG A 64 3.72 10.97 3.90
N ILE A 65 4.42 10.40 2.91
CA ILE A 65 3.76 9.75 1.76
C ILE A 65 3.07 8.46 2.20
N ALA A 66 3.73 7.65 3.05
CA ALA A 66 3.13 6.45 3.60
C ALA A 66 1.90 6.77 4.45
N ASP A 67 1.99 7.79 5.33
CA ASP A 67 0.89 8.26 6.16
C ASP A 67 -0.30 8.70 5.28
N ALA A 68 -0.05 9.53 4.26
CA ALA A 68 -1.10 9.96 3.34
C ALA A 68 -1.76 8.81 2.57
N ALA A 69 -1.00 7.76 2.21
CA ALA A 69 -1.56 6.58 1.57
C ALA A 69 -2.44 5.78 2.55
N ILE A 70 -2.03 5.64 3.82
CA ILE A 70 -2.83 5.00 4.87
C ILE A 70 -4.11 5.79 5.14
N ASP A 71 -4.01 7.10 5.32
CA ASP A 71 -5.16 7.98 5.57
C ASP A 71 -6.18 7.95 4.43
N SER A 72 -5.74 7.70 3.19
CA SER A 72 -6.62 7.61 2.03
C SER A 72 -7.49 6.35 1.98
N ILE A 73 -7.12 5.30 2.73
CA ILE A 73 -7.84 4.02 2.76
C ILE A 73 -8.47 3.72 4.12
N ALA A 74 -8.00 4.37 5.18
CA ALA A 74 -8.47 4.15 6.55
C ALA A 74 -9.90 4.71 6.74
N LEU A 75 -10.71 3.98 7.51
CA LEU A 75 -11.94 4.54 8.05
C LEU A 75 -11.58 5.57 9.16
N PRO A 76 -12.41 6.62 9.35
CA PRO A 76 -12.21 7.57 10.43
C PRO A 76 -12.15 6.86 11.79
N VAL A 77 -11.14 7.18 12.59
CA VAL A 77 -11.09 6.74 13.98
C VAL A 77 -12.21 7.47 14.73
N SER A 78 -13.16 6.70 15.28
CA SER A 78 -14.26 7.23 16.11
C SER A 78 -13.78 7.64 17.50
#